data_AF-G2FZH6-F1
#
_entry.id   AF-G2FZH6-F1
#
_cell.length_a   1.000
_cell.length_b   1.000
_cell.length_c   1.000
_cell.angle_alpha   90.00
_cell.angle_beta   90.00
_cell.angle_gamma   90.00
#
_symmetry.space_group_name_H-M   'P 1'
#
loop_
_entity.id
_entity.type
_entity.pdbx_description
1 polymer ?
#
loop_
_entity_poly.entity_id
_entity_poly.type
_entity_poly.pdbx_seq_one_letter_code
_entity_poly.pdbx_strand_id
1 'polypeptide(L)'
;MTEQKIREDQLITAFEMMWGKYHEPVRLIRRDFTIIAVNKACEAVGGVPGVKCNATSPELHKGCQAMEALKTNELKIVNSDRDGIHWTTFWIPVSGIPNYYLHFTNGLNEYMEKLKATSK
;
A
#
# COMPACT_ATOMS: atom_id res chain seq x y z
N MET A 1 15.49 12.76 -19.12
CA MET A 1 14.66 11.92 -18.21
C MET A 1 13.41 11.50 -18.98
N THR A 2 12.91 10.28 -18.76
CA THR A 2 11.69 9.80 -19.43
C THR A 2 10.44 10.48 -18.85
N GLU A 3 9.37 10.61 -19.64
CA GLU A 3 8.08 11.16 -19.18
C GLU A 3 7.52 10.40 -17.97
N GLN A 4 7.72 9.09 -17.95
CA GLN A 4 7.33 8.24 -16.83
C GLN A 4 8.06 8.65 -15.54
N LYS A 5 9.38 8.86 -15.59
CA LYS A 5 10.15 9.25 -14.41
C LYS A 5 9.69 10.61 -13.87
N ILE A 6 9.43 11.59 -14.74
CA ILE A 6 8.89 12.90 -14.34
C ILE A 6 7.55 12.73 -13.61
N ARG A 7 6.68 11.87 -14.13
CA ARG A 7 5.38 11.58 -13.52
C ARG A 7 5.51 10.86 -12.17
N GLU A 8 6.41 9.90 -12.06
CA GLU A 8 6.70 9.20 -10.81
C GLU A 8 7.27 10.18 -9.76
N ASP A 9 8.18 11.08 -10.13
CA ASP A 9 8.72 12.10 -9.22
C ASP A 9 7.60 13.02 -8.67
N GLN A 10 6.62 13.40 -9.50
CA GLN A 10 5.43 14.15 -9.08
C GLN A 10 4.52 13.34 -8.14
N LEU A 11 4.27 12.08 -8.47
CA LEU A 11 3.47 11.18 -7.64
C LEU A 11 4.12 10.91 -6.28
N ILE A 12 5.44 10.74 -6.24
CA ILE A 12 6.21 10.56 -5.00
C ILE A 12 6.06 11.81 -4.12
N THR A 13 6.18 13.00 -4.72
CA THR A 13 6.01 14.26 -4.00
C THR A 13 4.60 14.37 -3.40
N ALA A 14 3.56 14.11 -4.20
CA ALA A 14 2.18 14.15 -3.74
C ALA A 14 1.88 13.06 -2.68
N PHE A 15 2.47 11.87 -2.86
CA PHE A 15 2.36 10.77 -1.91
C PHE A 15 2.93 11.17 -0.55
N GLU A 16 4.13 11.75 -0.50
CA GLU A 16 4.74 12.19 0.75
C GLU A 16 3.91 13.27 1.44
N MET A 17 3.39 14.24 0.68
CA MET A 17 2.53 15.31 1.21
C MET A 17 1.27 14.79 1.90
N MET A 18 0.67 13.73 1.37
CA MET A 18 -0.64 13.24 1.83
C MET A 18 -0.52 12.05 2.80
N TRP A 19 0.44 11.16 2.56
CA TRP A 19 0.53 9.84 3.21
C TRP A 19 1.82 9.64 4.00
N GLY A 20 2.81 10.52 3.84
CA GLY A 20 4.12 10.40 4.50
C GLY A 20 4.02 10.33 6.04
N LYS A 21 3.02 10.99 6.62
CA LYS A 21 2.71 10.98 8.06
C LYS A 21 1.51 10.11 8.45
N TYR A 22 0.90 9.40 7.51
CA TYR A 22 -0.20 8.48 7.86
C TYR A 22 0.34 7.37 8.76
N HIS A 23 -0.42 7.06 9.82
CA HIS A 23 0.05 6.18 10.89
C HIS A 23 0.20 4.70 10.48
N GLU A 24 -0.50 4.24 9.44
CA GLU A 24 -0.42 2.85 8.96
C GLU A 24 0.50 2.75 7.72
N PRO A 25 1.07 1.56 7.42
CA PRO A 25 1.88 1.35 6.23
C PRO A 25 1.13 1.62 4.92
N VAL A 26 1.59 2.61 4.15
CA VAL A 26 1.06 2.93 2.82
C VAL A 26 2.12 2.79 1.75
N ARG A 27 1.71 2.24 0.61
CA ARG A 27 2.55 2.07 -0.58
C ARG A 27 1.88 2.70 -1.79
N LEU A 28 2.64 3.44 -2.58
CA LEU A 28 2.30 3.80 -3.95
C LEU A 28 2.89 2.76 -4.90
N ILE A 29 2.09 2.19 -5.78
CA ILE A 29 2.47 1.05 -6.60
C ILE A 29 2.08 1.30 -8.06
N ARG A 30 2.96 0.92 -8.98
CA ARG A 30 2.72 0.92 -10.43
C ARG A 30 2.07 -0.38 -10.85
N ARG A 31 1.34 -0.39 -11.98
CA ARG A 31 0.58 -1.54 -12.51
C ARG A 31 1.39 -2.84 -12.61
N ASP A 32 2.69 -2.76 -12.82
CA ASP A 32 3.60 -3.92 -12.89
C ASP A 32 4.03 -4.45 -11.50
N PHE A 33 3.32 -4.03 -10.45
CA PHE A 33 3.54 -4.33 -9.04
C PHE A 33 4.78 -3.69 -8.43
N THR A 34 5.48 -2.82 -9.16
CA THR A 34 6.65 -2.10 -8.62
C THR A 34 6.19 -1.08 -7.58
N ILE A 35 6.72 -1.17 -6.38
CA ILE A 35 6.52 -0.17 -5.33
C ILE A 35 7.33 1.07 -5.71
N ILE A 36 6.66 2.21 -5.87
CA ILE A 36 7.27 3.48 -6.28
C ILE A 36 7.62 4.33 -5.06
N ALA A 37 6.76 4.31 -4.03
CA ALA A 37 7.01 5.00 -2.76
C ALA A 37 6.36 4.23 -1.60
N VAL A 38 6.90 4.45 -0.41
CA VAL A 38 6.38 3.95 0.86
C VAL A 38 6.40 5.09 1.87
N ASN A 39 5.48 5.10 2.83
CA ASN A 39 5.53 6.06 3.94
C ASN A 39 6.41 5.55 5.08
N LYS A 40 6.69 6.43 6.06
CA LYS A 40 7.54 6.10 7.23
C LYS A 40 7.06 4.87 8.01
N ALA A 41 5.74 4.72 8.19
CA ALA A 41 5.18 3.55 8.88
C ALA A 41 5.47 2.25 8.12
N CYS A 42 5.42 2.29 6.78
CA CYS A 42 5.76 1.15 5.95
C CYS A 42 7.27 0.85 5.94
N GLU A 43 8.14 1.86 5.97
CA GLU A 43 9.59 1.67 6.10
C GLU A 43 9.95 0.98 7.42
N ALA A 44 9.31 1.39 8.53
CA ALA A 44 9.54 0.82 9.86
C ALA A 44 9.24 -0.68 9.96
N VAL A 45 8.41 -1.21 9.06
CA VAL A 45 8.09 -2.64 8.95
C VAL A 45 8.76 -3.32 7.74
N GLY A 46 9.79 -2.70 7.18
CA GLY A 46 10.65 -3.28 6.13
C GLY A 46 10.15 -3.06 4.69
N GLY A 47 9.24 -2.13 4.45
CA GLY A 47 8.83 -1.74 3.10
C GLY A 47 9.94 -0.98 2.37
N VAL A 48 10.18 -1.33 1.10
CA VAL A 48 11.25 -0.72 0.29
C VAL A 48 10.72 -0.37 -1.12
N PRO A 49 10.97 0.83 -1.65
CA PRO A 49 10.72 1.14 -3.06
C PRO A 49 11.56 0.31 -4.03
N GLY A 50 11.11 0.17 -5.27
CA GLY A 50 11.82 -0.52 -6.36
C GLY A 50 11.62 -2.04 -6.40
N VAL A 51 11.04 -2.65 -5.35
CA VAL A 51 10.70 -4.08 -5.36
C VAL A 51 9.28 -4.31 -5.86
N LYS A 52 9.02 -5.53 -6.38
CA LYS A 52 7.68 -5.93 -6.77
C LYS A 52 6.92 -6.55 -5.60
N CYS A 53 5.77 -6.00 -5.24
CA CYS A 53 5.00 -6.49 -4.08
C CYS A 53 4.54 -7.94 -4.23
N ASN A 54 4.28 -8.39 -5.46
CA ASN A 54 3.90 -9.78 -5.73
C ASN A 54 5.06 -10.79 -5.66
N ALA A 55 6.31 -10.33 -5.66
CA ALA A 55 7.48 -11.18 -5.52
C ALA A 55 7.83 -11.41 -4.04
N THR A 56 7.57 -10.43 -3.18
CA THR A 56 7.92 -10.48 -1.75
C THR A 56 6.94 -11.31 -0.92
N SER A 57 5.70 -11.48 -1.37
CA SER A 57 4.68 -12.21 -0.61
C SER A 57 3.65 -12.92 -1.51
N PRO A 58 4.03 -14.01 -2.20
CA PRO A 58 3.18 -14.67 -3.19
C PRO A 58 1.85 -15.17 -2.62
N GLU A 59 1.87 -15.74 -1.41
CA GLU A 59 0.68 -16.27 -0.74
C GLU A 59 -0.28 -15.16 -0.31
N LEU A 60 0.24 -14.04 0.20
CA LEU A 60 -0.56 -12.87 0.56
C LEU A 60 -1.15 -12.16 -0.67
N HIS A 61 -0.64 -12.46 -1.87
CA HIS A 61 -1.13 -11.89 -3.13
C HIS A 61 -2.30 -12.65 -3.76
N LYS A 62 -2.67 -13.84 -3.25
CA LYS A 62 -3.77 -14.66 -3.82
C LYS A 62 -5.14 -13.95 -3.84
N GLY A 63 -5.34 -12.95 -2.98
CA GLY A 63 -6.56 -12.12 -2.92
C GLY A 63 -6.41 -10.71 -3.50
N CYS A 64 -5.30 -10.41 -4.20
CA CYS A 64 -4.98 -9.05 -4.64
C CYS A 64 -6.04 -8.46 -5.59
N GLN A 65 -6.60 -7.31 -5.22
CA GLN A 65 -7.60 -6.59 -6.02
C GLN A 65 -6.99 -5.50 -6.92
N ALA A 66 -5.65 -5.40 -7.01
CA ALA A 66 -4.99 -4.30 -7.73
C ALA A 66 -5.38 -4.21 -9.21
N MET A 67 -5.42 -5.34 -9.90
CA MET A 67 -5.77 -5.36 -11.33
C MET A 67 -7.23 -5.00 -11.57
N GLU A 68 -8.13 -5.46 -10.69
CA GLU A 68 -9.55 -5.12 -10.78
C GLU A 68 -9.77 -3.63 -10.46
N ALA A 69 -9.12 -3.10 -9.41
CA ALA A 69 -9.16 -1.67 -9.07
C ALA A 69 -8.69 -0.80 -10.25
N LEU A 70 -7.57 -1.15 -10.89
CA LEU A 70 -7.06 -0.41 -12.05
C LEU A 70 -7.93 -0.59 -13.30
N LYS A 71 -8.56 -1.75 -13.48
CA LYS A 71 -9.42 -2.03 -14.63
C LYS A 71 -10.73 -1.23 -14.54
N THR A 72 -11.37 -1.22 -13.37
CA THR A 72 -12.61 -0.45 -13.18
C THR A 72 -12.35 1.01 -12.87
N ASN A 73 -11.10 1.36 -12.51
CA ASN A 73 -10.71 2.67 -12.01
C ASN A 73 -11.53 3.08 -10.77
N GLU A 74 -11.79 2.12 -9.89
CA GLU A 74 -12.56 2.29 -8.66
C GLU A 74 -11.78 1.77 -7.45
N LEU A 75 -12.11 2.32 -6.29
CA LEU A 75 -11.68 1.80 -5.00
C LEU A 75 -12.12 0.33 -4.83
N LYS A 76 -11.20 -0.53 -4.41
CA LYS A 76 -11.52 -1.87 -3.89
C LYS A 76 -11.16 -1.95 -2.41
N ILE A 77 -12.07 -2.52 -1.63
CA ILE A 77 -11.93 -2.71 -0.19
C ILE A 77 -12.14 -4.20 0.11
N VAL A 78 -11.27 -4.76 0.93
CA VAL A 78 -11.46 -6.09 1.51
C VAL A 78 -11.35 -5.96 3.02
N ASN A 79 -12.39 -6.41 3.72
CA ASN A 79 -12.40 -6.50 5.17
C ASN A 79 -12.11 -7.94 5.60
N SER A 80 -11.37 -8.10 6.69
CA SER A 80 -11.12 -9.40 7.30
C SER A 80 -10.92 -9.26 8.80
N ASP A 81 -11.53 -10.14 9.58
CA ASP A 81 -11.29 -10.24 11.01
C ASP A 81 -10.29 -11.36 11.30
N ARG A 82 -9.13 -11.03 11.87
CA ARG A 82 -8.09 -12.00 12.27
C ARG A 82 -7.35 -11.49 13.49
N ASP A 83 -6.94 -12.40 14.37
CA ASP A 83 -6.27 -12.09 15.65
C ASP A 83 -7.08 -11.12 16.54
N GLY A 84 -8.40 -11.19 16.43
CA GLY A 84 -9.32 -10.30 17.14
C GLY A 84 -9.24 -8.84 16.70
N ILE A 85 -8.76 -8.57 15.48
CA ILE A 85 -8.60 -7.23 14.90
C ILE A 85 -9.35 -7.17 13.59
N HIS A 86 -10.01 -6.05 13.35
CA HIS A 86 -10.64 -5.76 12.08
C HIS A 86 -9.62 -5.13 11.13
N TRP A 87 -9.33 -5.82 10.03
CA TRP A 87 -8.40 -5.35 9.01
C TRP A 87 -9.18 -4.84 7.81
N THR A 88 -8.90 -3.61 7.39
CA THR A 88 -9.47 -3.04 6.17
C THR A 88 -8.36 -2.78 5.17
N THR A 89 -8.36 -3.53 4.07
CA THR A 89 -7.35 -3.42 3.01
C THR A 89 -7.90 -2.68 1.81
N PHE A 90 -7.12 -1.74 1.29
CA PHE A 90 -7.51 -0.85 0.20
C PHE A 90 -6.62 -1.05 -1.03
N TRP A 91 -7.24 -0.91 -2.20
CA TRP A 91 -6.57 -0.66 -3.48
C TRP A 91 -7.24 0.55 -4.12
N ILE A 92 -6.53 1.67 -4.16
CA ILE A 92 -7.10 2.97 -4.57
C ILE A 92 -6.37 3.45 -5.83
N PRO A 93 -6.99 3.42 -7.02
CA PRO A 93 -6.41 4.01 -8.22
C PRO A 93 -6.09 5.50 -8.01
N VAL A 94 -4.98 5.98 -8.57
CA VAL A 94 -4.65 7.41 -8.53
C VAL A 94 -5.55 8.15 -9.52
N SER A 95 -6.35 9.09 -9.03
CA SER A 95 -7.27 9.87 -9.85
C SER A 95 -6.53 10.63 -10.96
N GLY A 96 -7.02 10.51 -12.20
CA GLY A 96 -6.46 11.15 -13.38
C GLY A 96 -5.11 10.61 -13.86
N ILE A 97 -4.51 9.63 -13.16
CA ILE A 97 -3.19 9.09 -13.48
C ILE A 97 -3.27 7.56 -13.60
N PRO A 98 -3.45 7.01 -14.81
CA PRO A 98 -3.63 5.58 -15.00
C PRO A 98 -2.37 4.81 -14.61
N ASN A 99 -2.55 3.52 -14.29
CA ASN A 99 -1.49 2.56 -13.96
C ASN A 99 -0.79 2.77 -12.61
N TYR A 100 -1.31 3.64 -11.74
CA TYR A 100 -0.82 3.79 -10.37
C TYR A 100 -1.96 3.65 -9.38
N TYR A 101 -1.65 3.08 -8.22
CA TYR A 101 -2.61 2.90 -7.14
C TYR A 101 -1.92 2.92 -5.78
N LEU A 102 -2.67 3.30 -4.74
CA LEU A 102 -2.28 3.10 -3.36
C LEU A 102 -2.72 1.73 -2.88
N HIS A 103 -1.89 1.10 -2.06
CA HIS A 103 -2.25 -0.13 -1.36
C HIS A 103 -1.78 -0.08 0.09
N PHE A 104 -2.71 -0.33 1.00
CA PHE A 104 -2.48 -0.32 2.43
C PHE A 104 -3.57 -1.08 3.17
N THR A 105 -3.29 -1.39 4.44
CA THR A 105 -4.23 -2.04 5.35
C THR A 105 -4.24 -1.31 6.69
N ASN A 106 -5.42 -0.98 7.19
CA ASN A 106 -5.60 -0.49 8.56
C ASN A 106 -5.79 -1.69 9.50
N GLY A 107 -5.26 -1.59 10.72
CA GLY A 107 -5.33 -2.62 11.76
C GLY A 107 -3.96 -3.13 12.22
N LEU A 108 -2.87 -2.78 11.53
CA LEU A 108 -1.54 -3.22 11.93
C LEU A 108 -1.10 -2.55 13.24
N ASN A 109 -1.38 -1.26 13.42
CA ASN A 109 -1.03 -0.60 14.67
C ASN A 109 -1.76 -1.20 15.88
N GLU A 110 -3.04 -1.51 15.74
CA GLU A 110 -3.80 -2.21 16.79
C GLU A 110 -3.19 -3.59 17.09
N TYR A 111 -2.75 -4.30 16.04
CA TYR A 111 -2.07 -5.59 16.19
C TYR A 111 -0.77 -5.48 16.97
N MET A 112 0.06 -4.51 16.62
CA MET A 112 1.34 -4.29 17.29
C MET A 112 1.14 -3.90 18.76
N GLU A 113 0.12 -3.11 19.10
CA GLU A 113 -0.21 -2.78 20.49
C GLU A 113 -0.68 -4.02 21.28
N LYS A 114 -1.54 -4.87 20.67
CA LYS A 114 -1.96 -6.14 21.29
C LYS A 114 -0.78 -7.07 21.56
N LEU A 115 0.15 -7.22 20.61
CA LEU A 115 1.35 -8.05 20.79
C LEU A 115 2.24 -7.56 21.95
N LYS A 116 2.39 -6.25 22.11
CA LYS A 116 3.15 -5.68 23.23
C LYS A 116 2.49 -5.94 24.58
N ALA A 117 1.15 -5.92 24.62
CA ALA A 117 0.39 -6.14 25.85
C ALA A 117 0.44 -7.61 26.31
N THR A 118 0.49 -8.57 25.38
CA THR A 118 0.57 -10.01 25.68
C THR A 118 1.99 -10.51 25.94
N SER A 119 3.00 -9.72 25.61
CA SER A 119 4.42 -10.02 25.87
C SER A 119 4.91 -9.51 27.23
N LYS A 120 4.02 -8.97 28.07
CA LYS A 120 4.27 -8.53 29.44
C LYS A 120 3.62 -9.49 30.42
#